data_AF-A0A1C4GUQ2-F1
#
_entry.id   AF-A0A1C4GUQ2-F1
#
_cell.length_a   1.000
_cell.length_b   1.000
_cell.length_c   1.000
_cell.angle_alpha   90.00
_cell.angle_beta   90.00
_cell.angle_gamma   90.00
#
_symmetry.space_group_name_H-M   'P 1'
#
loop_
_entity.id
_entity.type
_entity.pdbx_description
1 polymer ?
#
loop_
_entity_poly.entity_id
_entity_poly.type
_entity_poly.pdbx_seq_one_letter_code
_entity_poly.pdbx_strand_id
1 'polypeptide(L)'
;MNVLEKAQLIQELHALIDGLEHRSLSFYQIAYSKARLHEIFNLCDEPIFKKQILKFKARTQPEQAAHDFADHTLYRQTFQGVFQDTNLLEEALSAYSDSGWGILYHPATGWQIWLMTASKGIAITSQWGDLDDIYSWLLEQQSIYHCLKTDVQLKQPLMNIGAVFQPTETETETETETETETETETETETETETETETDLNLSIQTTQEKSEHVHSSQIQQSVSLSDLSKKSQPIDLTTFQQQADSDTAIESHPIVHSLTPNSTEIPITAISEDSSNQNAVSQTFAKQISLNEYLADLNPIMNQDFSPVDLYVMNIVGLPDLSRHLDLLFYSSSLNLWQQQPIYLAEQLSKQGQFIKYLALFGADDSTQAAQLMPRFTAQNQQHILAIKTVSWDNLQANLTNIERLFYCYIQQSDFSWHMENYQAFIPNSLFQTQKFIQFEESPADIQTPLLLLKEKQKIRLIHGKNRLNLSLQESAYPYLLLDRQQGITWQSIQSVINQLNSPIHVTQLYDAIQKNITH
;
A
#
# COMPACT_ATOMS: atom_id res chain seq x y z
N MET A 1 34.39 -9.75 4.63
CA MET A 1 35.63 -9.62 5.43
C MET A 1 35.51 -10.42 6.71
N ASN A 2 36.43 -11.36 6.95
CA ASN A 2 36.41 -12.19 8.16
C ASN A 2 36.91 -11.40 9.40
N VAL A 3 36.72 -11.97 10.60
CA VAL A 3 37.02 -11.29 11.88
C VAL A 3 38.52 -11.01 12.04
N LEU A 4 39.40 -11.84 11.47
CA LEU A 4 40.85 -11.68 11.56
C LEU A 4 41.35 -10.56 10.66
N GLU A 5 40.84 -10.48 9.43
CA GLU A 5 41.09 -9.38 8.47
C GLU A 5 40.61 -8.04 9.04
N LYS A 6 39.45 -8.02 9.70
CA LYS A 6 38.93 -6.84 10.41
C LYS A 6 39.89 -6.35 11.49
N ALA A 7 40.39 -7.26 12.32
CA ALA A 7 41.33 -6.89 13.39
C ALA A 7 42.66 -6.35 12.83
N GLN A 8 43.15 -6.92 11.74
CA GLN A 8 44.38 -6.46 11.07
C GLN A 8 44.21 -5.08 10.43
N LEU A 9 43.10 -4.83 9.75
CA LEU A 9 42.80 -3.52 9.16
C LEU A 9 42.62 -2.44 10.22
N ILE A 10 41.97 -2.77 11.35
CA ILE A 10 41.86 -1.83 12.48
C ILE A 10 43.25 -1.48 13.03
N GLN A 11 44.16 -2.44 13.12
CA GLN A 11 45.52 -2.20 13.58
C GLN A 11 46.33 -1.35 12.59
N GLU A 12 46.17 -1.61 11.28
CA GLU A 12 46.78 -0.82 10.21
C GLU A 12 46.27 0.63 10.22
N LEU A 13 44.95 0.83 10.40
CA LEU A 13 44.33 2.15 10.43
C LEU A 13 44.87 3.03 11.57
N HIS A 14 45.00 2.47 12.78
CA HIS A 14 45.58 3.19 13.90
C HIS A 14 47.03 3.60 13.63
N ALA A 15 47.85 2.72 13.04
CA ALA A 15 49.24 3.04 12.70
C ALA A 15 49.35 4.13 11.63
N LEU A 16 48.45 4.12 10.63
CA LEU A 16 48.39 5.14 9.58
C LEU A 16 47.96 6.51 10.13
N ILE A 17 46.97 6.55 11.02
CA ILE A 17 46.47 7.78 11.66
C ILE A 17 47.54 8.37 12.59
N ASP A 18 48.11 7.57 13.50
CA ASP A 18 49.15 8.02 14.43
C ASP A 18 50.35 8.61 13.68
N GLY A 19 50.76 7.99 12.57
CA GLY A 19 51.85 8.48 11.73
C GLY A 19 51.55 9.83 11.06
N LEU A 20 50.29 10.07 10.68
CA LEU A 20 49.86 11.33 10.06
C LEU A 20 49.66 12.46 11.09
N GLU A 21 49.13 12.14 12.28
CA GLU A 21 48.88 13.13 13.34
C GLU A 21 50.18 13.62 14.00
N HIS A 22 51.14 12.72 14.23
CA HIS A 22 52.38 13.05 14.93
C HIS A 22 53.53 13.54 14.01
N ARG A 23 53.23 13.76 12.71
CA ARG A 23 54.15 14.36 11.70
C ARG A 23 55.56 13.72 11.65
N SER A 24 55.68 12.43 11.95
CA SER A 24 56.96 11.70 11.92
C SER A 24 57.26 11.08 10.54
N LEU A 25 56.42 11.32 9.54
CA LEU A 25 56.49 10.70 8.22
C LEU A 25 57.08 11.66 7.16
N SER A 26 57.82 11.09 6.21
CA SER A 26 58.27 11.83 5.02
C SER A 26 57.10 12.18 4.09
N PHE A 27 57.27 13.14 3.18
CA PHE A 27 56.22 13.53 2.22
C PHE A 27 55.70 12.36 1.37
N TYR A 28 56.59 11.44 0.98
CA TYR A 28 56.20 10.23 0.25
C TYR A 28 55.34 9.31 1.12
N GLN A 29 55.73 9.10 2.38
CA GLN A 29 54.97 8.28 3.32
C GLN A 29 53.62 8.93 3.67
N ILE A 30 53.54 10.25 3.76
CA ILE A 30 52.28 10.96 3.95
C ILE A 30 51.34 10.73 2.76
N ALA A 31 51.86 10.83 1.53
CA ALA A 31 51.07 10.59 0.33
C ALA A 31 50.61 9.13 0.25
N TYR A 32 51.50 8.18 0.53
CA TYR A 32 51.19 6.76 0.58
C TYR A 32 50.17 6.44 1.68
N SER A 33 50.35 6.94 2.91
CA SER A 33 49.41 6.72 4.02
C SER A 33 48.03 7.30 3.73
N LYS A 34 47.93 8.46 3.08
CA LYS A 34 46.66 9.02 2.64
C LYS A 34 46.00 8.18 1.53
N ALA A 35 46.77 7.76 0.53
CA ALA A 35 46.27 6.89 -0.53
C ALA A 35 45.78 5.54 0.03
N ARG A 36 46.55 4.96 0.95
CA ARG A 36 46.22 3.70 1.62
C ARG A 36 45.00 3.83 2.53
N LEU A 37 44.82 4.95 3.23
CA LEU A 37 43.57 5.22 3.97
C LEU A 37 42.36 5.26 3.04
N HIS A 38 42.47 5.96 1.90
CA HIS A 38 41.41 5.97 0.90
C HIS A 38 41.09 4.57 0.37
N GLU A 39 42.11 3.76 0.10
CA GLU A 39 41.96 2.38 -0.33
C GLU A 39 41.29 1.50 0.74
N ILE A 40 41.70 1.63 2.01
CA ILE A 40 41.05 0.93 3.14
C ILE A 40 39.59 1.36 3.31
N PHE A 41 39.27 2.65 3.14
CA PHE A 41 37.89 3.13 3.15
C PHE A 41 37.06 2.54 2.00
N ASN A 42 37.64 2.41 0.82
CA ASN A 42 36.99 1.76 -0.33
C ASN A 42 36.83 0.25 -0.11
N LEU A 43 37.77 -0.40 0.59
CA LEU A 43 37.69 -1.82 0.97
C LEU A 43 36.65 -2.07 2.08
N CYS A 44 36.36 -1.06 2.89
CA CYS A 44 35.39 -1.11 3.99
C CYS A 44 34.01 -0.61 3.58
N ASP A 45 33.58 -0.88 2.34
CA ASP A 45 32.28 -0.50 1.76
C ASP A 45 31.11 -1.26 2.42
N GLU A 46 31.03 -1.24 3.76
CA GLU A 46 29.89 -1.70 4.53
C GLU A 46 28.73 -0.70 4.35
N PRO A 47 27.49 -1.17 4.18
CA PRO A 47 26.29 -0.31 4.08
C PRO A 47 26.12 0.64 5.29
N ILE A 48 26.75 0.32 6.43
CA ILE A 48 26.80 1.17 7.63
C ILE A 48 27.55 2.49 7.36
N PHE A 49 28.66 2.48 6.62
CA PHE A 49 29.41 3.69 6.31
C PHE A 49 28.74 4.53 5.23
N LYS A 50 28.11 3.90 4.22
CA LYS A 50 27.30 4.62 3.21
C LYS A 50 26.18 5.43 3.84
N LYS A 51 25.47 4.85 4.83
CA LYS A 51 24.41 5.55 5.57
C LYS A 51 24.95 6.72 6.41
N GLN A 52 26.11 6.55 7.05
CA GLN A 52 26.74 7.62 7.85
C GLN A 52 27.30 8.76 6.97
N ILE A 53 27.91 8.42 5.84
CA ILE A 53 28.42 9.38 4.85
C ILE A 53 27.26 10.16 4.22
N LEU A 54 26.16 9.50 3.84
CA LEU A 54 24.98 10.17 3.31
C LEU A 54 24.38 11.14 4.34
N LYS A 55 24.24 10.72 5.61
CA LYS A 55 23.77 11.62 6.69
C LYS A 55 24.70 12.80 6.93
N PHE A 56 26.01 12.62 6.80
CA PHE A 56 26.98 13.70 6.92
C PHE A 56 26.92 14.67 5.73
N LYS A 57 26.87 14.15 4.49
CA LYS A 57 26.72 14.95 3.26
C LYS A 57 25.40 15.71 3.25
N ALA A 58 24.29 15.08 3.63
CA ALA A 58 22.97 15.71 3.73
C ALA A 58 22.94 16.92 4.68
N ARG A 59 23.86 16.99 5.66
CA ARG A 59 23.99 18.13 6.58
C ARG A 59 24.95 19.22 6.09
N THR A 60 25.99 18.84 5.37
CA THR A 60 27.09 19.76 4.98
C THR A 60 26.93 20.31 3.57
N GLN A 61 26.32 19.53 2.67
CA GLN A 61 26.09 19.84 1.26
C GLN A 61 24.74 19.25 0.83
N PRO A 62 23.60 19.80 1.31
CA PRO A 62 22.30 19.20 1.16
C PRO A 62 21.90 18.97 -0.32
N GLU A 63 22.01 19.99 -1.16
CA GLU A 63 21.65 19.87 -2.58
C GLU A 63 22.48 18.80 -3.29
N GLN A 64 23.80 18.81 -3.10
CA GLN A 64 24.68 17.79 -3.66
C GLN A 64 24.34 16.39 -3.12
N ALA A 65 24.04 16.25 -1.84
CA ALA A 65 23.69 14.98 -1.23
C ALA A 65 22.40 14.40 -1.81
N ALA A 66 21.40 15.24 -2.09
CA ALA A 66 20.14 14.80 -2.68
C ALA A 66 20.28 14.49 -4.18
N HIS A 67 21.15 15.19 -4.91
CA HIS A 67 21.52 14.81 -6.28
C HIS A 67 22.31 13.49 -6.33
N ASP A 68 23.36 13.36 -5.50
CA ASP A 68 24.12 12.12 -5.32
C ASP A 68 23.16 10.97 -4.97
N PHE A 69 22.22 11.21 -4.05
CA PHE A 69 21.21 10.23 -3.66
C PHE A 69 20.35 9.80 -4.86
N ALA A 70 19.79 10.76 -5.60
CA ALA A 70 18.95 10.47 -6.76
C ALA A 70 19.69 9.70 -7.86
N ASP A 71 21.00 9.95 -8.04
CA ASP A 71 21.86 9.21 -9.00
C ASP A 71 21.92 7.70 -8.74
N HIS A 72 21.74 7.28 -7.48
CA HIS A 72 21.78 5.87 -7.09
C HIS A 72 20.38 5.21 -7.05
N THR A 73 19.33 5.92 -7.49
CA THR A 73 17.97 5.38 -7.57
C THR A 73 17.69 4.78 -8.95
N LEU A 74 16.69 3.90 -9.03
CA LEU A 74 16.22 3.35 -10.31
C LEU A 74 15.45 4.38 -11.19
N TYR A 75 15.21 5.58 -10.65
CA TYR A 75 14.29 6.59 -11.21
C TYR A 75 14.98 7.92 -11.52
N ARG A 76 16.31 7.94 -11.65
CA ARG A 76 17.10 9.16 -11.87
C ARG A 76 16.65 9.91 -13.13
N GLN A 77 16.29 9.23 -14.21
CA GLN A 77 15.84 9.88 -15.45
C GLN A 77 14.48 10.59 -15.31
N THR A 78 13.72 10.28 -14.26
CA THR A 78 12.44 10.96 -13.94
C THR A 78 12.58 11.97 -12.79
N PHE A 79 13.78 12.14 -12.26
CA PHE A 79 14.06 13.09 -11.17
C PHE A 79 14.20 14.52 -11.70
N GLN A 80 13.38 15.43 -11.17
CA GLN A 80 13.29 16.83 -11.60
C GLN A 80 14.20 17.78 -10.82
N GLY A 81 14.83 17.30 -9.75
CA GLY A 81 15.81 18.06 -8.98
C GLY A 81 15.43 18.30 -7.53
N VAL A 82 16.23 19.14 -6.89
CA VAL A 82 16.13 19.51 -5.48
C VAL A 82 15.79 20.99 -5.39
N PHE A 83 14.81 21.34 -4.58
CA PHE A 83 14.26 22.69 -4.50
C PHE A 83 14.10 23.11 -3.05
N GLN A 84 14.18 24.42 -2.80
CA GLN A 84 13.85 25.03 -1.50
C GLN A 84 12.52 25.80 -1.56
N ASP A 85 12.06 26.13 -2.77
CA ASP A 85 10.80 26.82 -3.03
C ASP A 85 9.78 25.83 -3.63
N THR A 86 8.64 25.73 -2.97
CA THR A 86 7.53 24.87 -3.39
C THR A 86 7.03 25.21 -4.79
N ASN A 87 6.95 26.49 -5.17
CA ASN A 87 6.44 26.90 -6.46
C ASN A 87 7.36 26.46 -7.61
N LEU A 88 8.68 26.52 -7.39
CA LEU A 88 9.67 26.09 -8.39
C LEU A 88 9.66 24.58 -8.59
N LEU A 89 9.48 23.82 -7.50
CA LEU A 89 9.31 22.37 -7.58
C LEU A 89 8.02 22.01 -8.35
N GLU A 90 6.91 22.69 -8.03
CA GLU A 90 5.63 22.47 -8.71
C GLU A 90 5.72 22.81 -10.20
N GLU A 91 6.36 23.93 -10.56
CA GLU A 91 6.60 24.31 -11.95
C GLU A 91 7.44 23.24 -12.68
N ALA A 92 8.54 22.77 -12.07
CA ALA A 92 9.41 21.76 -12.65
C ALA A 92 8.68 20.41 -12.86
N LEU A 93 7.86 19.99 -11.90
CA LEU A 93 7.06 18.77 -12.00
C LEU A 93 5.95 18.92 -13.06
N SER A 94 5.33 20.09 -13.17
CA SER A 94 4.27 20.35 -14.15
C SER A 94 4.77 20.40 -15.60
N ALA A 95 6.04 20.73 -15.81
CA ALA A 95 6.67 20.76 -17.13
C ALA A 95 6.85 19.35 -17.74
N TYR A 96 6.83 18.30 -16.92
CA TYR A 96 6.96 16.91 -17.35
C TYR A 96 5.62 16.17 -17.19
N SER A 97 4.87 16.05 -18.30
CA SER A 97 3.46 15.63 -18.28
C SER A 97 3.18 14.15 -18.01
N ASP A 98 4.20 13.30 -18.09
CA ASP A 98 3.99 11.84 -18.14
C ASP A 98 4.27 11.17 -16.79
N SER A 99 5.34 11.58 -16.09
CA SER A 99 5.76 11.06 -14.78
C SER A 99 7.03 11.78 -14.31
N GLY A 100 7.12 12.15 -13.03
CA GLY A 100 8.30 12.79 -12.49
C GLY A 100 8.27 12.88 -10.97
N TRP A 101 9.43 13.04 -10.35
CA TRP A 101 9.52 13.26 -8.90
C TRP A 101 10.61 14.27 -8.58
N GLY A 102 10.49 14.96 -7.46
CA GLY A 102 11.47 15.94 -7.01
C GLY A 102 11.55 15.98 -5.49
N ILE A 103 12.58 16.64 -4.96
CA ILE A 103 12.80 16.78 -3.52
C ILE A 103 12.65 18.25 -3.12
N LEU A 104 11.83 18.50 -2.11
CA LEU A 104 11.79 19.76 -1.38
C LEU A 104 12.68 19.63 -0.13
N TYR A 105 13.63 20.55 0.05
CA TYR A 105 14.53 20.60 1.19
C TYR A 105 14.31 21.86 2.01
N HIS A 106 14.22 21.70 3.33
CA HIS A 106 14.16 22.81 4.25
C HIS A 106 15.03 22.54 5.50
N PRO A 107 15.97 23.42 5.86
CA PRO A 107 16.97 23.14 6.90
C PRO A 107 16.40 22.75 8.27
N ALA A 108 15.22 23.25 8.63
CA ALA A 108 14.60 22.98 9.93
C ALA A 108 13.74 21.71 9.98
N THR A 109 13.21 21.27 8.83
CA THR A 109 12.22 20.20 8.75
C THR A 109 12.72 18.97 7.99
N GLY A 110 13.84 19.08 7.27
CA GLY A 110 14.47 17.97 6.56
C GLY A 110 14.05 17.93 5.10
N TRP A 111 13.66 16.76 4.63
CA TRP A 111 13.44 16.46 3.22
C TRP A 111 12.00 16.00 2.99
N GLN A 112 11.46 16.29 1.81
CA GLN A 112 10.15 15.80 1.37
C GLN A 112 10.22 15.45 -0.12
N ILE A 113 9.69 14.28 -0.51
CA ILE A 113 9.53 13.92 -1.92
C ILE A 113 8.16 14.36 -2.42
N TRP A 114 8.14 14.89 -3.63
CA TRP A 114 6.94 15.17 -4.42
C TRP A 114 6.95 14.24 -5.63
N LEU A 115 5.85 13.53 -5.87
CA LEU A 115 5.72 12.54 -6.93
C LEU A 115 4.50 12.85 -7.80
N MET A 116 4.73 12.99 -9.11
CA MET A 116 3.68 13.13 -10.11
C MET A 116 3.13 11.77 -10.49
N THR A 117 1.81 11.62 -10.40
CA THR A 117 1.09 10.46 -10.93
C THR A 117 0.68 10.72 -12.39
N ALA A 118 0.50 9.66 -13.18
CA ALA A 118 0.42 9.71 -14.65
C ALA A 118 -0.81 10.46 -15.25
N SER A 119 -1.69 11.01 -14.42
CA SER A 119 -2.70 11.98 -14.82
C SER A 119 -2.27 13.34 -14.34
N LYS A 120 -2.25 14.35 -15.23
CA LYS A 120 -1.94 15.77 -14.97
C LYS A 120 -2.60 16.35 -13.71
N GLY A 121 -2.08 15.97 -12.54
CA GLY A 121 -2.69 16.13 -11.24
C GLY A 121 -1.60 16.42 -10.21
N ILE A 122 -2.05 16.95 -9.07
CA ILE A 122 -1.20 17.46 -7.99
C ILE A 122 -0.21 16.37 -7.55
N ALA A 123 1.05 16.74 -7.38
CA ALA A 123 2.06 15.84 -6.87
C ALA A 123 1.65 15.34 -5.48
N ILE A 124 1.63 14.02 -5.29
CA ILE A 124 1.52 13.46 -3.94
C ILE A 124 2.84 13.68 -3.20
N THR A 125 2.78 13.94 -1.89
CA THR A 125 3.94 14.33 -1.10
C THR A 125 4.19 13.39 0.06
N SER A 126 5.46 13.11 0.34
CA SER A 126 5.87 12.37 1.53
C SER A 126 5.68 13.21 2.79
N GLN A 127 5.81 12.59 3.95
CA GLN A 127 6.12 13.35 5.15
C GLN A 127 7.54 13.90 5.09
N TRP A 128 7.80 14.89 5.94
CA TRP A 128 9.16 15.38 6.17
C TRP A 128 9.98 14.32 6.91
N GLY A 129 11.17 14.00 6.42
CA GLY A 129 12.02 12.95 7.00
C GLY A 129 13.48 13.07 6.56
N ASP A 130 14.27 12.02 6.81
CA ASP A 130 15.57 11.87 6.18
C ASP A 130 15.46 11.28 4.74
N LEU A 131 16.55 11.27 3.97
CA LEU A 131 16.52 10.78 2.60
C LEU A 131 16.12 9.28 2.50
N ASP A 132 16.40 8.47 3.53
CA ASP A 132 15.99 7.06 3.54
C ASP A 132 14.48 6.93 3.78
N ASP A 133 13.94 7.73 4.71
CA ASP A 133 12.52 7.74 5.08
C ASP A 133 11.65 8.12 3.88
N ILE A 134 11.97 9.24 3.23
CA ILE A 134 11.17 9.75 2.10
C ILE A 134 11.27 8.85 0.87
N TYR A 135 12.40 8.17 0.67
CA TYR A 135 12.58 7.24 -0.45
C TYR A 135 11.85 5.93 -0.23
N SER A 136 11.80 5.43 1.01
CA SER A 136 10.95 4.29 1.36
C SER A 136 9.49 4.60 1.04
N TRP A 137 9.03 5.82 1.34
CA TRP A 137 7.72 6.32 0.92
C TRP A 137 7.57 6.35 -0.60
N LEU A 138 8.57 6.83 -1.36
CA LEU A 138 8.52 6.87 -2.82
C LEU A 138 8.33 5.46 -3.41
N LEU A 139 9.08 4.46 -2.91
CA LEU A 139 8.95 3.08 -3.35
C LEU A 139 7.57 2.49 -3.03
N GLU A 140 7.02 2.82 -1.86
CA GLU A 140 5.66 2.45 -1.48
C GLU A 140 4.64 3.05 -2.45
N GLN A 141 4.72 4.35 -2.74
CA GLN A 141 3.82 5.00 -3.68
C GLN A 141 3.99 4.46 -5.11
N GLN A 142 5.21 4.17 -5.53
CA GLN A 142 5.47 3.57 -6.84
C GLN A 142 4.85 2.17 -6.98
N SER A 143 4.77 1.39 -5.90
CA SER A 143 4.07 0.09 -5.90
C SER A 143 2.54 0.24 -6.02
N ILE A 144 1.99 1.38 -5.62
CA ILE A 144 0.55 1.67 -5.67
C ILE A 144 0.15 2.29 -7.02
N TYR A 145 0.90 3.29 -7.46
CA TYR A 145 0.53 4.13 -8.61
C TYR A 145 1.23 3.73 -9.91
N HIS A 146 2.34 2.99 -9.86
CA HIS A 146 3.14 2.59 -11.02
C HIS A 146 3.42 3.75 -11.99
N CYS A 147 3.66 4.96 -11.46
CA CYS A 147 3.71 6.17 -12.26
C CYS A 147 5.11 6.48 -12.79
N LEU A 148 6.19 6.16 -12.06
CA LEU A 148 7.56 6.37 -12.54
C LEU A 148 8.00 5.23 -13.46
N LYS A 149 8.70 5.59 -14.54
CA LYS A 149 9.47 4.65 -15.35
C LYS A 149 10.88 4.54 -14.80
N THR A 150 11.40 3.33 -14.75
CA THR A 150 12.82 3.11 -14.42
C THR A 150 13.71 3.61 -15.54
N ASP A 151 14.95 3.94 -15.20
CA ASP A 151 15.98 4.35 -16.15
C ASP A 151 16.19 3.34 -17.29
N VAL A 152 16.06 2.04 -16.99
CA VAL A 152 16.15 0.96 -17.97
C VAL A 152 14.98 1.00 -18.95
N GLN A 153 13.75 1.19 -18.45
CA GLN A 153 12.55 1.29 -19.28
C GLN A 153 12.57 2.52 -20.20
N LEU A 154 13.21 3.61 -19.78
CA LEU A 154 13.35 4.83 -20.59
C LEU A 154 14.44 4.71 -21.67
N LYS A 155 15.44 3.85 -21.48
CA LYS A 155 16.54 3.63 -22.43
C LYS A 155 16.23 2.62 -23.53
N GLN A 156 15.12 1.86 -23.44
CA GLN A 156 14.71 0.96 -24.51
C GLN A 156 14.05 1.74 -25.67
N PRO A 157 14.60 1.69 -26.90
CA PRO A 157 13.97 2.31 -28.05
C PRO A 157 12.68 1.57 -28.40
N LEU A 158 11.58 2.32 -28.56
CA LEU A 158 10.31 1.83 -29.09
C LEU A 158 10.53 1.16 -30.47
N MET A 159 10.69 -0.17 -30.50
CA MET A 159 10.49 -0.97 -31.70
C MET A 159 9.12 -1.64 -31.68
N ASN A 160 8.39 -1.37 -32.76
CA ASN A 160 7.22 -2.07 -33.31
C ASN A 160 5.82 -1.86 -32.71
N ILE A 161 5.08 -1.03 -33.45
CA ILE A 161 3.66 -1.22 -33.76
C ILE A 161 3.53 -2.46 -34.66
N GLY A 162 2.69 -3.41 -34.24
CA GLY A 162 2.03 -4.38 -35.14
C GLY A 162 2.72 -5.73 -35.36
N ALA A 163 2.56 -6.66 -34.42
CA ALA A 163 2.50 -8.09 -34.74
C ALA A 163 1.80 -8.86 -33.62
N VAL A 164 1.07 -9.88 -34.05
CA VAL A 164 0.17 -10.75 -33.32
C VAL A 164 0.94 -11.88 -32.61
N PHE A 165 0.39 -12.35 -31.48
CA PHE A 165 0.65 -13.59 -30.69
C PHE A 165 1.76 -13.65 -29.62
N GLN A 166 1.26 -14.00 -28.42
CA GLN A 166 1.71 -14.94 -27.38
C GLN A 166 2.85 -14.59 -26.38
N PRO A 167 2.67 -15.01 -25.11
CA PRO A 167 3.64 -14.81 -24.04
C PRO A 167 4.64 -15.98 -24.00
N THR A 168 5.91 -15.67 -23.81
CA THR A 168 6.92 -16.63 -23.37
C THR A 168 7.63 -16.03 -22.17
N GLU A 169 7.40 -16.63 -21.01
CA GLU A 169 8.18 -16.41 -19.80
C GLU A 169 9.61 -16.91 -20.04
N THR A 170 10.62 -16.14 -19.63
CA THR A 170 11.87 -16.70 -19.12
C THR A 170 12.50 -15.68 -18.17
N GLU A 171 12.50 -16.02 -16.89
CA GLU A 171 13.38 -15.42 -15.89
C GLU A 171 14.83 -15.70 -16.26
N THR A 172 15.67 -14.67 -16.26
CA THR A 172 17.10 -14.87 -16.01
C THR A 172 17.65 -13.68 -15.25
N GLU A 173 18.03 -13.93 -14.01
CA GLU A 173 18.94 -13.11 -13.23
C GLU A 173 20.25 -12.92 -14.03
N THR A 174 20.77 -11.70 -14.08
CA THR A 174 22.21 -11.52 -14.30
C THR A 174 22.66 -10.18 -13.73
N GLU A 175 23.46 -10.29 -12.68
CA GLU A 175 24.39 -9.27 -12.23
C GLU A 175 25.31 -8.89 -13.40
N THR A 176 25.61 -7.60 -13.58
CA THR A 176 26.75 -7.20 -14.39
C THR A 176 27.33 -5.92 -13.83
N GLU A 177 28.48 -6.08 -13.18
CA GLU A 177 29.45 -5.03 -12.91
C GLU A 177 29.99 -4.49 -14.25
N THR A 178 30.07 -3.18 -14.39
CA THR A 178 30.71 -2.54 -15.56
C THR A 178 31.93 -1.77 -15.08
N GLU A 179 33.10 -2.41 -15.12
CA GLU A 179 34.37 -1.71 -15.14
C GLU A 179 34.55 -1.04 -16.52
N THR A 180 35.00 0.21 -16.48
CA THR A 180 35.25 1.03 -17.67
C THR A 180 36.76 1.12 -17.85
N GLU A 181 37.31 0.56 -18.93
CA GLU A 181 38.68 0.86 -19.33
C GLU A 181 38.75 1.33 -20.79
N THR A 182 39.68 2.25 -20.97
CA THR A 182 39.87 3.15 -22.11
C THR A 182 40.86 2.52 -23.08
N GLU A 183 40.58 2.63 -24.38
CA GLU A 183 41.39 2.07 -25.47
C GLU A 183 42.84 2.60 -25.45
N THR A 184 43.81 1.71 -25.66
CA THR A 184 45.11 2.09 -26.24
C THR A 184 45.58 0.97 -27.17
N GLU A 185 45.89 1.36 -28.40
CA GLU A 185 46.32 0.50 -29.52
C GLU A 185 47.63 -0.25 -29.22
N THR A 186 47.75 -1.53 -29.61
CA THR A 186 48.95 -2.06 -30.29
C THR A 186 48.77 -3.48 -30.85
N GLU A 187 49.17 -3.60 -32.12
CA GLU A 187 49.82 -4.70 -32.86
C GLU A 187 49.67 -6.20 -32.49
N THR A 188 49.40 -6.95 -33.55
CA THR A 188 49.65 -8.37 -33.84
C THR A 188 50.84 -9.03 -33.14
N GLU A 189 50.66 -10.23 -32.60
CA GLU A 189 51.26 -11.49 -33.10
C GLU A 189 50.80 -12.73 -32.26
N THR A 190 50.29 -13.72 -33.00
CA THR A 190 50.49 -15.18 -33.00
C THR A 190 50.79 -16.02 -31.72
N GLU A 191 50.19 -17.23 -31.76
CA GLU A 191 50.65 -18.53 -31.20
C GLU A 191 50.42 -18.82 -29.70
N THR A 192 50.11 -20.03 -29.20
CA THR A 192 49.47 -21.29 -29.63
C THR A 192 49.34 -22.10 -28.31
N GLU A 193 48.28 -22.93 -28.17
CA GLU A 193 48.24 -24.18 -27.35
C GLU A 193 48.49 -24.05 -25.81
N THR A 194 47.97 -24.86 -24.88
CA THR A 194 47.46 -26.24 -24.89
C THR A 194 46.61 -26.49 -23.61
N GLU A 195 45.54 -27.25 -23.77
CA GLU A 195 44.97 -28.32 -22.92
C GLU A 195 45.44 -28.51 -21.45
N THR A 196 44.51 -28.69 -20.50
CA THR A 196 44.16 -30.03 -19.95
C THR A 196 43.06 -30.00 -18.87
N GLU A 197 42.28 -31.07 -18.89
CA GLU A 197 41.18 -31.49 -18.02
C GLU A 197 41.61 -31.80 -16.57
N THR A 198 40.71 -31.70 -15.58
CA THR A 198 40.29 -32.88 -14.78
C THR A 198 39.10 -32.60 -13.83
N ASP A 199 38.16 -33.54 -13.84
CA ASP A 199 37.09 -33.78 -12.87
C ASP A 199 37.57 -33.95 -11.42
N LEU A 200 36.69 -33.68 -10.45
CA LEU A 200 36.45 -34.58 -9.31
C LEU A 200 35.17 -34.24 -8.54
N ASN A 201 34.32 -35.26 -8.41
CA ASN A 201 33.08 -35.34 -7.64
C ASN A 201 33.39 -36.00 -6.27
N LEU A 202 32.78 -35.53 -5.17
CA LEU A 202 32.65 -36.32 -3.95
C LEU A 202 31.41 -35.96 -3.13
N SER A 203 30.60 -36.99 -2.87
CA SER A 203 29.42 -37.04 -2.00
C SER A 203 29.76 -36.98 -0.50
N ILE A 204 28.74 -36.75 0.35
CA ILE A 204 28.49 -37.50 1.60
C ILE A 204 26.99 -37.38 1.99
N GLN A 205 26.40 -38.52 2.34
CA GLN A 205 25.08 -38.73 2.97
C GLN A 205 25.19 -38.78 4.50
N THR A 206 24.11 -38.48 5.23
CA THR A 206 23.61 -39.25 6.39
C THR A 206 22.21 -38.76 6.81
N THR A 207 21.50 -39.40 7.75
CA THR A 207 20.46 -40.45 7.61
C THR A 207 19.50 -40.33 8.82
N GLN A 208 18.17 -40.44 8.61
CA GLN A 208 17.03 -40.94 9.45
C GLN A 208 16.92 -40.58 10.97
N GLU A 209 15.74 -40.51 11.64
CA GLU A 209 14.64 -41.47 11.86
C GLU A 209 13.34 -40.77 12.37
N LYS A 210 12.35 -41.49 12.94
CA LYS A 210 11.03 -41.93 12.47
C LYS A 210 10.08 -42.09 13.69
N SER A 211 8.77 -41.84 13.55
CA SER A 211 7.58 -42.55 14.13
C SER A 211 6.34 -41.61 14.11
N GLU A 212 5.16 -41.86 13.48
CA GLU A 212 4.15 -42.95 13.48
C GLU A 212 3.45 -43.19 14.85
N HIS A 213 2.13 -43.36 15.08
CA HIS A 213 0.86 -43.31 14.31
C HIS A 213 -0.33 -43.59 15.31
N VAL A 214 -1.61 -43.43 14.87
CA VAL A 214 -2.85 -44.23 15.19
C VAL A 214 -4.10 -43.56 15.88
N HIS A 215 -5.21 -43.51 15.08
CA HIS A 215 -6.70 -43.73 15.25
C HIS A 215 -7.41 -43.77 16.63
N SER A 216 -8.75 -43.73 16.82
CA SER A 216 -10.03 -43.35 16.14
C SER A 216 -11.18 -43.61 17.15
N SER A 217 -12.36 -42.96 17.04
CA SER A 217 -13.71 -43.58 16.87
C SER A 217 -14.92 -42.73 17.34
N GLN A 218 -16.07 -43.00 16.71
CA GLN A 218 -17.38 -42.30 16.66
C GLN A 218 -18.30 -42.49 17.89
N ILE A 219 -19.30 -41.61 18.09
CA ILE A 219 -20.72 -41.94 18.40
C ILE A 219 -21.67 -40.86 17.83
N GLN A 220 -22.78 -41.33 17.23
CA GLN A 220 -23.94 -40.61 16.68
C GLN A 220 -25.00 -40.29 17.76
N GLN A 221 -25.77 -39.20 17.61
CA GLN A 221 -27.23 -39.25 17.84
C GLN A 221 -27.97 -38.04 17.27
N SER A 222 -29.10 -38.36 16.62
CA SER A 222 -30.04 -37.55 15.85
C SER A 222 -31.20 -37.04 16.70
N VAL A 223 -31.72 -35.83 16.43
CA VAL A 223 -33.15 -35.50 16.61
C VAL A 223 -33.58 -34.53 15.50
N SER A 224 -34.62 -34.91 14.76
CA SER A 224 -35.34 -34.09 13.78
C SER A 224 -36.42 -33.25 14.46
N LEU A 225 -36.68 -32.03 13.95
CA LEU A 225 -38.03 -31.46 13.80
C LEU A 225 -37.99 -30.30 12.81
N SER A 226 -39.04 -30.25 12.01
CA SER A 226 -39.21 -29.55 10.75
C SER A 226 -39.94 -28.20 10.87
N ASP A 227 -39.76 -27.40 9.81
CA ASP A 227 -40.77 -26.57 9.12
C ASP A 227 -40.77 -25.01 9.23
N LEU A 228 -40.36 -24.43 8.08
CA LEU A 228 -40.80 -23.23 7.32
C LEU A 228 -40.60 -21.81 7.90
N SER A 229 -40.29 -20.75 7.14
CA SER A 229 -39.79 -20.50 5.77
C SER A 229 -39.72 -18.96 5.54
N LYS A 230 -38.84 -18.50 4.63
CA LYS A 230 -38.77 -17.17 3.92
C LYS A 230 -38.15 -16.01 4.76
N LYS A 231 -37.23 -15.17 4.27
CA LYS A 231 -36.86 -14.67 2.93
C LYS A 231 -35.38 -14.23 2.97
N SER A 232 -34.70 -14.34 1.84
CA SER A 232 -33.28 -14.03 1.60
C SER A 232 -32.93 -12.56 1.81
N GLN A 233 -31.95 -12.31 2.68
CA GLN A 233 -31.25 -11.03 2.90
C GLN A 233 -29.76 -11.33 3.24
N PRO A 234 -28.85 -10.34 3.12
CA PRO A 234 -27.39 -10.55 3.17
C PRO A 234 -26.92 -11.16 4.50
N ILE A 235 -25.87 -11.98 4.40
CA ILE A 235 -25.33 -12.80 5.50
C ILE A 235 -24.65 -11.90 6.55
N ASP A 236 -25.13 -12.02 7.78
CA ASP A 236 -24.70 -11.24 8.94
C ASP A 236 -23.37 -11.76 9.52
N LEU A 237 -22.36 -10.89 9.65
CA LEU A 237 -21.07 -11.17 10.27
C LEU A 237 -21.01 -10.61 11.71
N THR A 238 -22.15 -10.51 12.41
CA THR A 238 -22.17 -10.21 13.83
C THR A 238 -21.57 -11.36 14.64
N THR A 239 -20.42 -11.13 15.28
CA THR A 239 -20.05 -11.59 16.66
C THR A 239 -18.53 -11.58 16.80
N PHE A 240 -17.97 -10.40 17.12
CA PHE A 240 -16.65 -10.25 17.75
C PHE A 240 -16.63 -8.91 18.51
N GLN A 241 -17.13 -8.91 19.74
CA GLN A 241 -16.60 -8.17 20.91
C GLN A 241 -17.62 -8.23 22.06
N GLN A 242 -17.28 -8.96 23.12
CA GLN A 242 -17.80 -8.70 24.47
C GLN A 242 -16.94 -9.44 25.49
N GLN A 243 -16.09 -8.70 26.21
CA GLN A 243 -15.80 -8.92 27.63
C GLN A 243 -15.01 -7.72 28.19
N ALA A 244 -15.70 -6.87 28.94
CA ALA A 244 -15.17 -6.17 30.10
C ALA A 244 -16.37 -5.86 31.02
N ASP A 245 -16.26 -6.32 32.26
CA ASP A 245 -17.32 -6.45 33.25
C ASP A 245 -17.92 -5.14 33.77
N SER A 246 -19.17 -5.32 34.20
CA SER A 246 -20.12 -4.45 34.87
C SER A 246 -19.64 -3.93 36.23
N ASP A 247 -20.10 -2.73 36.61
CA ASP A 247 -21.09 -2.53 37.68
C ASP A 247 -21.08 -1.07 38.16
N THR A 248 -22.19 -0.35 38.00
CA THR A 248 -23.06 0.11 39.11
C THR A 248 -24.31 0.76 38.52
N ALA A 249 -25.48 0.24 38.84
CA ALA A 249 -26.78 0.82 38.50
C ALA A 249 -27.34 1.61 39.69
N ILE A 250 -27.90 2.81 39.46
CA ILE A 250 -29.01 3.36 40.26
C ILE A 250 -29.96 4.17 39.35
N GLU A 251 -31.16 3.60 39.21
CA GLU A 251 -32.53 4.13 39.15
C GLU A 251 -32.95 5.40 38.37
N SER A 252 -34.18 5.23 37.88
CA SER A 252 -35.02 5.97 36.96
C SER A 252 -35.88 7.07 37.61
N HIS A 253 -36.18 8.15 36.86
CA HIS A 253 -37.52 8.56 36.39
C HIS A 253 -37.63 10.07 36.02
N PRO A 254 -38.62 10.47 35.18
CA PRO A 254 -38.52 11.57 34.23
C PRO A 254 -39.26 12.84 34.68
N ILE A 255 -38.79 14.02 34.27
CA ILE A 255 -39.62 15.25 34.24
C ILE A 255 -39.27 16.09 33.00
N VAL A 256 -40.30 16.34 32.21
CA VAL A 256 -40.37 17.33 31.13
C VAL A 256 -40.46 18.73 31.75
N HIS A 257 -39.58 19.65 31.38
CA HIS A 257 -39.95 21.03 31.04
C HIS A 257 -38.77 21.78 30.41
N SER A 258 -39.06 22.31 29.23
CA SER A 258 -38.35 23.31 28.42
C SER A 258 -37.83 24.52 29.20
N LEU A 259 -36.62 25.01 28.85
CA LEU A 259 -36.35 26.37 28.31
C LEU A 259 -34.83 26.59 28.07
N THR A 260 -34.49 26.80 26.79
CA THR A 260 -33.38 27.56 26.18
C THR A 260 -31.89 27.27 26.52
N PRO A 261 -31.03 27.10 25.50
CA PRO A 261 -29.60 26.82 25.66
C PRO A 261 -28.77 28.10 25.78
N ASN A 262 -27.82 28.10 26.71
CA ASN A 262 -26.77 29.11 26.79
C ASN A 262 -25.52 28.53 26.10
N SER A 263 -25.32 28.89 24.83
CA SER A 263 -24.09 28.59 24.08
C SER A 263 -22.95 29.43 24.66
N THR A 264 -21.90 28.78 25.13
CA THR A 264 -20.64 29.46 25.43
C THR A 264 -19.80 29.40 24.16
N GLU A 265 -19.93 30.41 23.31
CA GLU A 265 -19.06 30.61 22.15
C GLU A 265 -17.63 30.91 22.63
N ILE A 266 -16.66 30.14 22.13
CA ILE A 266 -15.24 30.49 22.22
C ILE A 266 -14.95 31.43 21.04
N PRO A 267 -14.36 32.62 21.24
CA PRO A 267 -14.26 33.61 20.18
C PRO A 267 -13.14 33.26 19.19
N ILE A 268 -13.46 33.36 17.90
CA ILE A 268 -12.51 33.37 16.78
C ILE A 268 -11.82 34.75 16.77
N THR A 269 -10.52 34.80 16.99
CA THR A 269 -9.74 36.04 16.91
C THR A 269 -9.47 36.39 15.45
N ALA A 270 -10.23 37.33 14.89
CA ALA A 270 -9.90 37.98 13.62
C ALA A 270 -8.92 39.14 13.86
N ILE A 271 -7.75 39.11 13.22
CA ILE A 271 -6.85 40.27 13.15
C ILE A 271 -7.30 41.10 11.94
N SER A 272 -7.78 42.32 12.19
CA SER A 272 -8.22 43.25 11.15
C SER A 272 -7.05 44.08 10.64
N GLU A 273 -6.85 44.07 9.32
CA GLU A 273 -6.16 45.14 8.60
C GLU A 273 -7.15 46.01 7.82
N ASP A 274 -6.64 47.18 7.49
CA ASP A 274 -7.30 48.44 7.21
C ASP A 274 -8.20 48.47 5.97
N SER A 275 -9.02 49.51 5.96
CA SER A 275 -10.18 49.75 5.12
C SER A 275 -9.84 50.02 3.65
N SER A 276 -10.84 49.73 2.79
CA SER A 276 -11.07 50.22 1.42
C SER A 276 -10.56 49.38 0.22
N ASN A 277 -11.40 48.43 -0.21
CA ASN A 277 -11.97 48.42 -1.57
C ASN A 277 -13.08 47.37 -1.70
N GLN A 278 -14.25 47.79 -2.18
CA GLN A 278 -15.36 46.89 -2.53
C GLN A 278 -15.11 46.25 -3.91
N ASN A 279 -15.59 45.00 -4.05
CA ASN A 279 -15.68 44.15 -5.24
C ASN A 279 -14.55 43.13 -5.48
N ALA A 280 -14.43 42.18 -4.55
CA ALA A 280 -14.29 40.75 -4.85
C ALA A 280 -14.67 39.98 -3.59
N VAL A 281 -15.74 39.18 -3.61
CA VAL A 281 -16.00 38.22 -2.52
C VAL A 281 -14.99 37.08 -2.72
N SER A 282 -13.78 37.25 -2.21
CA SER A 282 -12.86 36.14 -2.00
C SER A 282 -13.42 35.32 -0.85
N GLN A 283 -14.15 34.24 -1.16
CA GLN A 283 -14.48 33.23 -0.15
C GLN A 283 -13.15 32.70 0.40
N THR A 284 -12.84 33.05 1.65
CA THR A 284 -11.69 32.54 2.38
C THR A 284 -11.89 31.05 2.59
N PHE A 285 -11.17 30.23 1.84
CA PHE A 285 -11.18 28.78 1.94
C PHE A 285 -10.68 28.31 3.32
N ALA A 286 -11.45 27.44 3.98
CA ALA A 286 -11.03 26.80 5.21
C ALA A 286 -10.00 25.70 4.88
N LYS A 287 -8.73 25.94 5.22
CA LYS A 287 -7.66 24.94 5.03
C LYS A 287 -7.75 23.74 5.97
N GLN A 288 -8.58 23.84 7.02
CA GLN A 288 -8.73 22.81 8.03
C GLN A 288 -10.20 22.68 8.47
N ILE A 289 -10.57 21.47 8.88
CA ILE A 289 -11.88 21.14 9.45
C ILE A 289 -11.71 20.25 10.69
N SER A 290 -12.56 20.46 11.69
CA SER A 290 -12.61 19.61 12.89
C SER A 290 -13.61 18.48 12.69
N LEU A 291 -13.14 17.24 12.90
CA LEU A 291 -13.96 16.02 12.93
C LEU A 291 -13.97 15.49 14.36
N ASN A 292 -14.79 16.09 15.23
CA ASN A 292 -14.78 15.85 16.68
C ASN A 292 -13.38 16.06 17.29
N GLU A 293 -12.74 15.00 17.76
CA GLU A 293 -11.40 15.02 18.36
C GLU A 293 -10.26 15.11 17.33
N TYR A 294 -10.57 14.90 16.05
CA TYR A 294 -9.60 14.97 14.97
C TYR A 294 -9.59 16.35 14.31
N LEU A 295 -8.39 16.77 13.89
CA LEU A 295 -8.20 17.89 12.99
C LEU A 295 -7.82 17.35 11.62
N ALA A 296 -8.43 17.87 10.56
CA ALA A 296 -8.13 17.44 9.21
C ALA A 296 -7.76 18.61 8.30
N ASP A 297 -6.69 18.44 7.52
CA ASP A 297 -6.26 19.38 6.48
C ASP A 297 -7.05 19.11 5.20
N LEU A 298 -7.52 20.19 4.56
CA LEU A 298 -8.25 20.14 3.29
C LEU A 298 -7.38 20.68 2.16
N ASN A 299 -7.07 19.81 1.19
CA ASN A 299 -6.24 20.13 0.03
C ASN A 299 -7.11 20.12 -1.24
N PRO A 300 -7.22 21.25 -1.97
CA PRO A 300 -8.08 21.32 -3.16
C PRO A 300 -7.60 20.38 -4.27
N ILE A 301 -8.53 19.76 -4.98
CA ILE A 301 -8.23 18.98 -6.19
C ILE A 301 -8.34 19.92 -7.40
N MET A 302 -7.19 20.31 -7.95
CA MET A 302 -7.10 21.18 -9.13
C MET A 302 -7.16 20.32 -10.40
N ASN A 303 -8.32 20.20 -11.05
CA ASN A 303 -8.44 19.53 -12.35
C ASN A 303 -9.56 20.16 -13.22
N GLN A 304 -9.46 20.04 -14.55
CA GLN A 304 -10.40 20.59 -15.54
C GLN A 304 -11.84 20.05 -15.40
N ASP A 305 -12.01 18.85 -14.84
CA ASP A 305 -13.31 18.21 -14.57
C ASP A 305 -13.99 18.68 -13.28
N PHE A 306 -13.27 19.48 -12.49
CA PHE A 306 -13.78 20.13 -11.28
C PHE A 306 -13.82 21.64 -11.50
N SER A 307 -14.94 22.26 -11.17
CA SER A 307 -14.92 23.69 -10.85
C SER A 307 -13.94 23.87 -9.69
N PRO A 308 -13.10 24.92 -9.64
CA PRO A 308 -11.92 25.02 -8.77
C PRO A 308 -12.15 24.95 -7.24
N VAL A 309 -13.37 24.72 -6.76
CA VAL A 309 -13.75 24.94 -5.34
C VAL A 309 -14.55 23.79 -4.72
N ASP A 310 -14.70 22.65 -5.38
CA ASP A 310 -15.78 21.74 -5.01
C ASP A 310 -15.34 20.49 -4.23
N LEU A 311 -14.21 19.86 -4.59
CA LEU A 311 -13.77 18.61 -3.97
C LEU A 311 -12.33 18.72 -3.43
N TYR A 312 -12.12 18.19 -2.22
CA TYR A 312 -10.88 18.29 -1.47
C TYR A 312 -10.41 16.92 -1.03
N VAL A 313 -9.10 16.68 -1.11
CA VAL A 313 -8.48 15.57 -0.38
C VAL A 313 -8.34 16.00 1.07
N MET A 314 -8.85 15.16 1.97
CA MET A 314 -8.80 15.37 3.40
C MET A 314 -7.72 14.48 4.02
N ASN A 315 -6.86 15.08 4.86
CA ASN A 315 -5.84 14.34 5.61
C ASN A 315 -6.08 14.56 7.11
N ILE A 316 -6.31 13.48 7.87
CA ILE A 316 -6.46 13.58 9.33
C ILE A 316 -5.09 13.69 9.99
N VAL A 317 -4.86 14.77 10.72
CA VAL A 317 -3.62 15.02 11.46
C VAL A 317 -3.48 13.95 12.56
N GLY A 318 -2.30 13.33 12.61
CA GLY A 318 -1.98 12.29 13.61
C GLY A 318 -2.34 10.86 13.21
N LEU A 319 -2.90 10.62 12.00
CA LEU A 319 -3.15 9.29 11.44
C LEU A 319 -2.36 9.08 10.14
N PRO A 320 -1.03 8.94 10.20
CA PRO A 320 -0.15 8.96 9.02
C PRO A 320 -0.36 7.76 8.09
N ASP A 321 -0.76 6.61 8.63
CA ASP A 321 -0.91 5.36 7.87
C ASP A 321 -2.30 5.18 7.26
N LEU A 322 -3.22 6.12 7.51
CA LEU A 322 -4.61 6.01 7.06
C LEU A 322 -4.70 5.89 5.54
N SER A 323 -3.87 6.63 4.82
CA SER A 323 -3.83 6.66 3.34
C SER A 323 -3.48 5.31 2.70
N ARG A 324 -2.92 4.37 3.47
CA ARG A 324 -2.68 2.98 3.04
C ARG A 324 -3.98 2.19 2.86
N HIS A 325 -5.06 2.58 3.52
CA HIS A 325 -6.29 1.79 3.60
C HIS A 325 -7.56 2.59 3.31
N LEU A 326 -7.50 3.92 3.40
CA LEU A 326 -8.63 4.81 3.19
C LEU A 326 -8.17 6.16 2.63
N ASP A 327 -8.71 6.54 1.49
CA ASP A 327 -8.69 7.93 1.02
C ASP A 327 -9.91 8.68 1.57
N LEU A 328 -9.73 9.94 1.95
CA LEU A 328 -10.82 10.79 2.43
C LEU A 328 -11.00 11.98 1.49
N LEU A 329 -12.25 12.22 1.09
CA LEU A 329 -12.66 13.34 0.26
C LEU A 329 -13.70 14.19 0.97
N PHE A 330 -13.68 15.50 0.72
CA PHE A 330 -14.66 16.44 1.23
C PHE A 330 -15.24 17.29 0.10
N TYR A 331 -16.58 17.35 0.01
CA TYR A 331 -17.29 18.22 -0.91
C TYR A 331 -17.68 19.54 -0.20
N SER A 332 -17.25 20.69 -0.74
CA SER A 332 -17.27 21.99 -0.03
C SER A 332 -18.65 22.60 0.16
N SER A 333 -19.65 22.22 -0.63
CA SER A 333 -21.01 22.77 -0.51
C SER A 333 -21.61 22.55 0.89
N SER A 334 -21.06 21.61 1.65
CA SER A 334 -21.56 21.15 2.95
C SER A 334 -20.61 21.41 4.12
N LEU A 335 -19.73 22.43 4.04
CA LEU A 335 -18.72 22.70 5.07
C LEU A 335 -19.30 22.79 6.51
N ASN A 336 -20.53 23.26 6.65
CA ASN A 336 -21.23 23.41 7.93
C ASN A 336 -22.31 22.34 8.21
N LEU A 337 -22.58 21.44 7.26
CA LEU A 337 -23.71 20.49 7.32
C LEU A 337 -23.28 19.03 7.21
N TRP A 338 -22.01 18.76 6.93
CA TRP A 338 -21.52 17.39 6.70
C TRP A 338 -21.80 16.44 7.87
N GLN A 339 -21.81 16.94 9.12
CA GLN A 339 -22.10 16.11 10.31
C GLN A 339 -23.54 15.58 10.34
N GLN A 340 -24.45 16.21 9.59
CA GLN A 340 -25.85 15.80 9.47
C GLN A 340 -26.08 14.91 8.24
N GLN A 341 -25.05 14.72 7.41
CA GLN A 341 -25.11 13.92 6.20
C GLN A 341 -24.41 12.57 6.42
N PRO A 342 -24.85 11.49 5.75
CA PRO A 342 -24.10 10.25 5.76
C PRO A 342 -22.76 10.43 5.04
N ILE A 343 -21.77 9.63 5.43
CA ILE A 343 -20.51 9.52 4.71
C ILE A 343 -20.63 8.39 3.69
N TYR A 344 -20.20 8.64 2.47
CA TYR A 344 -20.24 7.64 1.40
C TYR A 344 -18.91 6.90 1.34
N LEU A 345 -18.93 5.60 1.61
CA LEU A 345 -17.76 4.73 1.62
C LEU A 345 -17.80 3.82 0.39
N ALA A 346 -16.69 3.72 -0.34
CA ALA A 346 -16.57 2.89 -1.54
C ALA A 346 -15.30 2.03 -1.54
N GLU A 347 -15.36 0.92 -2.27
CA GLU A 347 -14.18 0.10 -2.61
C GLU A 347 -13.54 0.66 -3.88
N GLN A 348 -12.23 0.97 -3.84
CA GLN A 348 -11.44 1.38 -5.01
C GLN A 348 -10.71 0.20 -5.63
N LEU A 349 -10.78 0.10 -6.95
CA LEU A 349 -10.11 -0.92 -7.73
C LEU A 349 -9.15 -0.32 -8.75
N SER A 350 -8.06 -1.04 -9.02
CA SER A 350 -7.16 -0.76 -10.13
C SER A 350 -7.86 -0.95 -11.47
N LYS A 351 -7.25 -0.48 -12.56
CA LYS A 351 -7.76 -0.72 -13.92
C LYS A 351 -7.95 -2.21 -14.23
N GLN A 352 -7.17 -3.08 -13.60
CA GLN A 352 -7.20 -4.53 -13.76
C GLN A 352 -8.22 -5.22 -12.85
N GLY A 353 -8.89 -4.47 -11.95
CA GLY A 353 -9.89 -5.01 -11.03
C GLY A 353 -9.33 -5.56 -9.71
N GLN A 354 -8.11 -5.18 -9.34
CA GLN A 354 -7.54 -5.51 -8.03
C GLN A 354 -7.97 -4.48 -6.99
N PHE A 355 -8.29 -4.92 -5.78
CA PHE A 355 -8.61 -4.01 -4.69
C PHE A 355 -7.37 -3.19 -4.29
N ILE A 356 -7.57 -1.89 -4.11
CA ILE A 356 -6.51 -0.97 -3.67
C ILE A 356 -6.74 -0.61 -2.20
N LYS A 357 -7.84 0.11 -1.92
CA LYS A 357 -8.21 0.63 -0.60
C LYS A 357 -9.66 1.13 -0.61
N TYR A 358 -10.12 1.65 0.51
CA TYR A 358 -11.43 2.31 0.60
C TYR A 358 -11.34 3.80 0.24
N LEU A 359 -12.48 4.40 -0.12
CA LEU A 359 -12.64 5.83 -0.36
C LEU A 359 -13.86 6.34 0.41
N ALA A 360 -13.69 7.32 1.29
CA ALA A 360 -14.80 7.99 1.96
C ALA A 360 -15.03 9.39 1.37
N LEU A 361 -16.29 9.75 1.13
CA LEU A 361 -16.70 11.07 0.68
C LEU A 361 -17.66 11.70 1.69
N PHE A 362 -17.28 12.89 2.15
CA PHE A 362 -18.00 13.72 3.10
C PHE A 362 -18.72 14.85 2.36
N GLY A 363 -19.88 15.26 2.89
CA GLY A 363 -20.56 16.47 2.46
C GLY A 363 -21.36 16.34 1.16
N ALA A 364 -21.46 15.14 0.58
CA ALA A 364 -22.37 14.91 -0.53
C ALA A 364 -23.83 14.93 -0.05
N ASP A 365 -24.72 15.55 -0.82
CA ASP A 365 -26.13 15.74 -0.50
C ASP A 365 -26.94 14.44 -0.60
N ASP A 366 -26.58 13.59 -1.57
CA ASP A 366 -27.25 12.31 -1.82
C ASP A 366 -26.34 11.30 -2.54
N SER A 367 -26.86 10.06 -2.69
CA SER A 367 -26.15 8.96 -3.33
C SER A 367 -25.85 9.20 -4.81
N THR A 368 -26.67 10.00 -5.50
CA THR A 368 -26.47 10.34 -6.91
C THR A 368 -25.28 11.26 -7.05
N GLN A 369 -25.18 12.28 -6.17
CA GLN A 369 -24.04 13.19 -6.13
C GLN A 369 -22.76 12.43 -5.75
N ALA A 370 -22.81 11.54 -4.75
CA ALA A 370 -21.68 10.69 -4.39
C ALA A 370 -21.21 9.81 -5.57
N ALA A 371 -22.15 9.17 -6.27
CA ALA A 371 -21.86 8.36 -7.47
C ALA A 371 -21.34 9.17 -8.66
N GLN A 372 -21.50 10.50 -8.66
CA GLN A 372 -20.91 11.39 -9.66
C GLN A 372 -19.54 11.92 -9.24
N LEU A 373 -19.32 12.20 -7.96
CA LEU A 373 -18.10 12.81 -7.44
C LEU A 373 -16.97 11.78 -7.26
N MET A 374 -17.25 10.62 -6.66
CA MET A 374 -16.23 9.62 -6.36
C MET A 374 -15.51 9.09 -7.62
N PRO A 375 -16.21 8.77 -8.74
CA PRO A 375 -15.53 8.35 -9.97
C PRO A 375 -14.61 9.41 -10.58
N ARG A 376 -14.89 10.70 -10.39
CA ARG A 376 -14.01 11.76 -10.91
C ARG A 376 -12.65 11.77 -10.23
N PHE A 377 -12.60 11.45 -8.94
CA PHE A 377 -11.35 11.27 -8.22
C PHE A 377 -10.62 10.00 -8.70
N THR A 378 -11.32 8.86 -8.75
CA THR A 378 -10.66 7.59 -9.12
C THR A 378 -10.23 7.54 -10.58
N ALA A 379 -10.97 8.17 -11.49
CA ALA A 379 -10.65 8.20 -12.92
C ALA A 379 -9.30 8.84 -13.23
N GLN A 380 -8.86 9.81 -12.42
CA GLN A 380 -7.53 10.42 -12.54
C GLN A 380 -6.44 9.35 -12.44
N ASN A 381 -6.55 8.45 -11.47
CA ASN A 381 -5.57 7.39 -11.24
C ASN A 381 -5.83 6.11 -12.06
N GLN A 382 -6.68 6.17 -13.10
CA GLN A 382 -7.16 4.99 -13.85
C GLN A 382 -7.82 3.93 -12.95
N GLN A 383 -8.42 4.37 -11.83
CA GLN A 383 -9.12 3.54 -10.86
C GLN A 383 -10.62 3.66 -11.06
N HIS A 384 -11.37 2.70 -10.52
CA HIS A 384 -12.82 2.74 -10.52
C HIS A 384 -13.37 2.32 -9.16
N ILE A 385 -14.62 2.73 -8.90
CA ILE A 385 -15.37 2.32 -7.71
C ILE A 385 -16.31 1.16 -8.08
N LEU A 386 -16.47 0.22 -7.16
CA LEU A 386 -17.30 -0.97 -7.40
C LEU A 386 -18.67 -0.90 -6.73
N ALA A 387 -18.70 -0.38 -5.50
CA ALA A 387 -19.93 -0.11 -4.76
C ALA A 387 -19.74 1.04 -3.78
N ILE A 388 -20.83 1.75 -3.53
CA ILE A 388 -20.94 2.85 -2.57
C ILE A 388 -21.94 2.44 -1.50
N LYS A 389 -21.51 2.59 -0.25
CA LYS A 389 -22.35 2.44 0.93
C LYS A 389 -22.37 3.73 1.73
N THR A 390 -23.32 3.86 2.64
CA THR A 390 -23.42 4.96 3.59
C THR A 390 -23.04 4.50 4.98
N VAL A 391 -22.32 5.34 5.70
CA VAL A 391 -21.86 5.07 7.07
C VAL A 391 -21.91 6.35 7.90
N SER A 392 -22.17 6.24 9.20
CA SER A 392 -22.06 7.39 10.11
C SER A 392 -20.61 7.72 10.41
N TRP A 393 -20.34 8.97 10.77
CA TRP A 393 -19.01 9.36 11.26
C TRP A 393 -18.60 8.54 12.49
N ASP A 394 -19.53 8.26 13.41
CA ASP A 394 -19.21 7.50 14.62
C ASP A 394 -18.75 6.06 14.33
N ASN A 395 -19.35 5.42 13.33
CA ASN A 395 -18.92 4.10 12.90
C ASN A 395 -17.59 4.18 12.14
N LEU A 396 -17.41 5.16 11.25
CA LEU A 396 -16.18 5.29 10.48
C LEU A 396 -14.98 5.61 11.39
N GLN A 397 -15.11 6.59 12.30
CA GLN A 397 -14.02 7.02 13.19
C GLN A 397 -13.50 5.86 14.05
N ALA A 398 -14.39 4.99 14.53
CA ALA A 398 -14.04 3.83 15.34
C ALA A 398 -13.23 2.75 14.58
N ASN A 399 -13.15 2.86 13.25
CA ASN A 399 -12.57 1.84 12.38
C ASN A 399 -11.42 2.33 11.49
N LEU A 400 -10.91 3.55 11.69
CA LEU A 400 -9.84 4.15 10.86
C LEU A 400 -8.44 3.48 11.02
N THR A 401 -8.27 2.55 11.96
CA THR A 401 -6.94 2.08 12.35
C THR A 401 -6.26 1.14 11.35
N ASN A 402 -7.03 0.31 10.63
CA ASN A 402 -6.48 -0.66 9.67
C ASN A 402 -7.55 -1.17 8.69
N ILE A 403 -7.11 -1.87 7.65
CA ILE A 403 -7.98 -2.43 6.62
C ILE A 403 -9.02 -3.43 7.14
N GLU A 404 -8.73 -4.21 8.18
CA GLU A 404 -9.67 -5.20 8.73
C GLU A 404 -10.87 -4.54 9.42
N ARG A 405 -10.60 -3.50 10.22
CA ARG A 405 -11.64 -2.69 10.87
C ARG A 405 -12.49 -1.98 9.82
N LEU A 406 -11.88 -1.40 8.78
CA LEU A 406 -12.60 -0.79 7.66
C LEU A 406 -13.45 -1.80 6.90
N PHE A 407 -12.95 -3.02 6.67
CA PHE A 407 -13.73 -4.11 6.08
C PHE A 407 -14.98 -4.42 6.89
N TYR A 408 -14.87 -4.56 8.22
CA TYR A 408 -16.04 -4.82 9.06
C TYR A 408 -17.00 -3.62 9.10
N CYS A 409 -16.47 -2.40 9.15
CA CYS A 409 -17.27 -1.18 9.02
C CYS A 409 -18.08 -1.21 7.71
N TYR A 410 -17.42 -1.52 6.60
CA TYR A 410 -18.00 -1.54 5.27
C TYR A 410 -19.05 -2.66 5.08
N ILE A 411 -18.78 -3.86 5.61
CA ILE A 411 -19.67 -5.01 5.41
C ILE A 411 -20.84 -5.03 6.39
N GLN A 412 -20.65 -4.58 7.63
CA GLN A 412 -21.64 -4.76 8.71
C GLN A 412 -22.28 -3.46 9.21
N GLN A 413 -21.59 -2.33 9.09
CA GLN A 413 -22.01 -1.05 9.69
C GLN A 413 -22.36 0.00 8.63
N SER A 414 -22.50 -0.42 7.38
CA SER A 414 -22.76 0.45 6.24
C SER A 414 -23.87 -0.10 5.34
N ASP A 415 -24.72 0.79 4.84
CA ASP A 415 -25.88 0.45 4.02
C ASP A 415 -25.65 0.74 2.54
N PHE A 416 -26.07 -0.16 1.64
CA PHE A 416 -25.91 0.04 0.20
C PHE A 416 -26.61 1.29 -0.31
N SER A 417 -25.88 2.10 -1.07
CA SER A 417 -26.40 3.25 -1.79
C SER A 417 -26.32 3.06 -3.31
N TRP A 418 -25.26 2.43 -3.81
CA TRP A 418 -25.07 2.13 -5.22
C TRP A 418 -24.08 0.97 -5.40
N HIS A 419 -24.19 0.20 -6.48
CA HIS A 419 -23.20 -0.81 -6.84
C HIS A 419 -23.26 -1.14 -8.34
N MET A 420 -22.16 -1.68 -8.88
CA MET A 420 -22.15 -2.25 -10.23
C MET A 420 -22.98 -3.54 -10.32
N GLU A 421 -23.46 -3.86 -11.53
CA GLU A 421 -24.06 -5.17 -11.79
C GLU A 421 -23.07 -6.29 -11.46
N ASN A 422 -23.55 -7.35 -10.79
CA ASN A 422 -22.72 -8.47 -10.30
C ASN A 422 -21.67 -8.08 -9.24
N TYR A 423 -22.01 -7.10 -8.39
CA TYR A 423 -21.19 -6.72 -7.24
C TYR A 423 -20.74 -7.92 -6.40
N GLN A 424 -19.43 -7.96 -6.11
CA GLN A 424 -18.83 -8.91 -5.19
C GLN A 424 -17.89 -8.17 -4.24
N ALA A 425 -18.11 -8.37 -2.94
CA ALA A 425 -17.30 -7.76 -1.90
C ALA A 425 -15.87 -8.34 -1.87
N PHE A 426 -14.94 -7.56 -1.33
CA PHE A 426 -13.55 -7.95 -1.16
C PHE A 426 -13.23 -8.25 0.31
N ILE A 427 -12.47 -9.33 0.55
CA ILE A 427 -12.00 -9.71 1.90
C ILE A 427 -10.49 -9.50 2.01
N PRO A 428 -10.01 -8.79 3.05
CA PRO A 428 -8.58 -8.65 3.32
C PRO A 428 -7.86 -10.00 3.46
N ASN A 429 -6.64 -10.07 2.95
CA ASN A 429 -5.81 -11.28 2.95
C ASN A 429 -5.49 -11.80 4.36
N SER A 430 -5.50 -10.91 5.36
CA SER A 430 -5.19 -11.22 6.75
C SER A 430 -6.35 -11.90 7.49
N LEU A 431 -7.57 -11.86 6.96
CA LEU A 431 -8.77 -12.37 7.62
C LEU A 431 -9.03 -13.87 7.37
N PHE A 432 -8.31 -14.52 6.47
CA PHE A 432 -8.53 -15.93 6.12
C PHE A 432 -7.24 -16.75 6.04
N GLN A 433 -7.38 -18.07 6.20
CA GLN A 433 -6.27 -19.03 6.10
C GLN A 433 -6.18 -19.59 4.69
N THR A 434 -5.01 -19.49 4.06
CA THR A 434 -4.74 -19.93 2.68
C THR A 434 -4.48 -21.43 2.52
N GLN A 435 -4.40 -22.18 3.62
CA GLN A 435 -4.22 -23.63 3.60
C GLN A 435 -5.52 -24.34 3.18
N LYS A 436 -5.45 -25.13 2.10
CA LYS A 436 -6.57 -26.00 1.67
C LYS A 436 -6.64 -27.27 2.51
N PHE A 437 -7.83 -27.57 3.02
CA PHE A 437 -8.14 -28.80 3.76
C PHE A 437 -8.55 -29.95 2.84
N ILE A 438 -9.16 -29.62 1.70
CA ILE A 438 -9.60 -30.58 0.69
C ILE A 438 -8.84 -30.29 -0.59
N GLN A 439 -8.12 -31.29 -1.10
CA GLN A 439 -7.37 -31.18 -2.34
C GLN A 439 -8.23 -31.64 -3.52
N PHE A 440 -8.29 -30.82 -4.56
CA PHE A 440 -8.96 -31.09 -5.83
C PHE A 440 -8.43 -30.10 -6.87
N GLU A 441 -8.58 -30.43 -8.15
CA GLU A 441 -8.14 -29.60 -9.26
C GLU A 441 -9.13 -28.44 -9.50
N GLU A 442 -8.60 -27.22 -9.45
CA GLU A 442 -9.36 -26.00 -9.68
C GLU A 442 -9.23 -25.57 -11.14
N SER A 443 -10.30 -25.01 -11.71
CA SER A 443 -10.23 -24.36 -13.01
C SER A 443 -9.19 -23.22 -13.01
N PRO A 444 -8.66 -22.83 -14.18
CA PRO A 444 -7.86 -21.62 -14.32
C PRO A 444 -8.59 -20.40 -13.72
N ALA A 445 -7.84 -19.53 -13.07
CA ALA A 445 -8.36 -18.32 -12.41
C ALA A 445 -7.79 -17.07 -13.08
N ASP A 446 -8.55 -15.98 -13.00
CA ASP A 446 -8.14 -14.62 -13.33
C ASP A 446 -8.31 -13.69 -12.12
N ILE A 447 -8.01 -12.40 -12.28
CA ILE A 447 -8.06 -11.40 -11.19
C ILE A 447 -9.49 -11.27 -10.60
N GLN A 448 -10.53 -11.50 -11.41
CA GLN A 448 -11.93 -11.37 -11.01
C GLN A 448 -12.48 -12.63 -10.34
N THR A 449 -11.79 -13.77 -10.51
CA THR A 449 -12.21 -15.05 -9.94
C THR A 449 -12.22 -14.97 -8.42
N PRO A 450 -13.36 -15.21 -7.74
CA PRO A 450 -13.44 -15.09 -6.31
C PRO A 450 -12.82 -16.28 -5.57
N LEU A 451 -12.43 -16.03 -4.32
CA LEU A 451 -12.13 -17.09 -3.35
C LEU A 451 -13.43 -17.68 -2.81
N LEU A 452 -13.48 -18.99 -2.61
CA LEU A 452 -14.55 -19.62 -1.84
C LEU A 452 -14.05 -19.93 -0.43
N LEU A 453 -14.73 -19.36 0.55
CA LEU A 453 -14.31 -19.37 1.95
C LEU A 453 -15.38 -19.99 2.85
N LEU A 454 -14.95 -20.68 3.90
CA LEU A 454 -15.80 -21.16 5.00
C LEU A 454 -15.51 -20.37 6.27
N LYS A 455 -16.53 -19.72 6.82
CA LYS A 455 -16.50 -19.13 8.16
C LYS A 455 -16.82 -20.21 9.19
N GLU A 456 -15.87 -20.49 10.07
CA GLU A 456 -15.94 -21.45 11.17
C GLU A 456 -15.75 -20.75 12.51
N LYS A 457 -16.85 -20.24 13.09
CA LYS A 457 -16.88 -19.46 14.33
C LYS A 457 -15.94 -18.23 14.29
N GLN A 458 -14.66 -18.45 14.52
CA GLN A 458 -13.62 -17.45 14.72
C GLN A 458 -12.53 -17.50 13.63
N LYS A 459 -12.64 -18.41 12.67
CA LYS A 459 -11.67 -18.58 11.58
C LYS A 459 -12.38 -18.58 10.24
N ILE A 460 -11.74 -18.03 9.22
CA ILE A 460 -12.17 -18.13 7.82
C ILE A 460 -11.14 -18.97 7.08
N ARG A 461 -11.58 -19.98 6.34
CA ARG A 461 -10.69 -20.95 5.68
C ARG A 461 -10.98 -21.10 4.20
N LEU A 462 -9.93 -21.25 3.42
CA LEU A 462 -10.00 -21.47 1.98
C LEU A 462 -10.57 -22.85 1.63
N ILE A 463 -11.59 -22.86 0.76
CA ILE A 463 -12.10 -24.08 0.09
C ILE A 463 -11.58 -24.14 -1.34
N HIS A 464 -11.73 -23.04 -2.10
CA HIS A 464 -11.36 -22.90 -3.52
C HIS A 464 -10.73 -21.52 -3.74
N GLY A 465 -9.78 -21.44 -4.67
CA GLY A 465 -9.15 -20.18 -5.08
C GLY A 465 -7.64 -20.21 -4.89
N LYS A 466 -7.03 -21.41 -4.80
CA LYS A 466 -5.57 -21.52 -4.72
C LYS A 466 -4.93 -21.03 -6.02
N ASN A 467 -5.52 -21.33 -7.18
CA ASN A 467 -5.06 -20.77 -8.46
C ASN A 467 -5.16 -19.24 -8.47
N ARG A 468 -6.24 -18.68 -7.89
CA ARG A 468 -6.43 -17.23 -7.77
C ARG A 468 -5.36 -16.56 -6.90
N LEU A 469 -5.04 -17.16 -5.75
CA LEU A 469 -4.02 -16.66 -4.84
C LEU A 469 -2.62 -16.70 -5.45
N ASN A 470 -2.36 -17.64 -6.36
CA ASN A 470 -1.06 -17.75 -7.03
C ASN A 470 -0.86 -16.69 -8.14
N LEU A 471 -1.90 -15.95 -8.55
CA LEU A 471 -1.76 -14.88 -9.55
C LEU A 471 -0.98 -13.67 -9.02
N SER A 472 -1.12 -13.36 -7.73
CA SER A 472 -0.38 -12.28 -7.06
C SER A 472 -0.32 -12.50 -5.57
N LEU A 473 0.90 -12.48 -5.03
CA LEU A 473 1.18 -12.59 -3.60
C LEU A 473 1.07 -11.24 -2.85
N GLN A 474 0.84 -10.14 -3.58
CA GLN A 474 0.88 -8.78 -3.04
C GLN A 474 -0.50 -8.13 -2.87
N GLU A 475 -1.57 -8.79 -3.32
CA GLU A 475 -2.92 -8.22 -3.18
C GLU A 475 -3.36 -8.15 -1.71
N SER A 476 -3.88 -6.99 -1.31
CA SER A 476 -4.32 -6.71 0.06
C SER A 476 -5.69 -7.33 0.37
N ALA A 477 -6.53 -7.52 -0.65
CA ALA A 477 -7.86 -8.13 -0.54
C ALA A 477 -8.28 -8.82 -1.84
N TYR A 478 -9.21 -9.77 -1.74
CA TYR A 478 -9.68 -10.59 -2.86
C TYR A 478 -11.22 -10.64 -2.94
N PRO A 479 -11.82 -10.72 -4.13
CA PRO A 479 -13.25 -10.96 -4.25
C PRO A 479 -13.57 -12.32 -3.62
N TYR A 480 -14.70 -12.44 -2.90
CA TYR A 480 -14.98 -13.67 -2.14
C TYR A 480 -16.44 -14.10 -2.14
N LEU A 481 -16.64 -15.41 -2.00
CA LEU A 481 -17.89 -16.07 -1.66
C LEU A 481 -17.73 -16.69 -0.28
N LEU A 482 -18.68 -16.42 0.61
CA LEU A 482 -18.62 -16.90 1.99
C LEU A 482 -19.73 -17.89 2.28
N LEU A 483 -19.33 -19.04 2.80
CA LEU A 483 -20.18 -20.04 3.40
C LEU A 483 -20.06 -19.92 4.93
N ASP A 484 -21.18 -20.00 5.66
CA ASP A 484 -21.15 -19.99 7.12
C ASP A 484 -21.46 -21.39 7.67
N ARG A 485 -20.57 -21.92 8.50
CA ARG A 485 -20.76 -23.20 9.18
C ARG A 485 -22.03 -23.24 10.04
N GLN A 486 -22.52 -22.10 10.52
CA GLN A 486 -23.79 -22.00 11.24
C GLN A 486 -24.99 -22.42 10.39
N GLN A 487 -24.86 -22.43 9.06
CA GLN A 487 -25.89 -22.91 8.12
C GLN A 487 -25.86 -24.44 7.93
N GLY A 488 -25.19 -25.19 8.81
CA GLY A 488 -25.10 -26.66 8.72
C GLY A 488 -24.05 -27.18 7.73
N ILE A 489 -23.24 -26.29 7.16
CA ILE A 489 -22.17 -26.65 6.21
C ILE A 489 -21.00 -27.31 6.95
N THR A 490 -20.55 -28.46 6.48
CA THR A 490 -19.43 -29.20 7.07
C THR A 490 -18.37 -29.51 6.02
N TRP A 491 -17.14 -29.75 6.46
CA TRP A 491 -16.08 -30.21 5.55
C TRP A 491 -16.44 -31.53 4.86
N GLN A 492 -17.16 -32.43 5.54
CA GLN A 492 -17.65 -33.67 4.95
C GLN A 492 -18.69 -33.43 3.85
N SER A 493 -19.63 -32.50 4.05
CA SER A 493 -20.61 -32.17 3.01
C SER A 493 -19.94 -31.49 1.81
N ILE A 494 -19.01 -30.57 2.05
CA ILE A 494 -18.21 -29.93 0.98
C ILE A 494 -17.42 -30.99 0.19
N GLN A 495 -16.75 -31.93 0.86
CA GLN A 495 -16.03 -33.03 0.20
C GLN A 495 -16.97 -33.90 -0.65
N SER A 496 -18.16 -34.22 -0.13
CA SER A 496 -19.16 -35.00 -0.88
C SER A 496 -19.59 -34.28 -2.15
N VAL A 497 -19.78 -32.96 -2.10
CA VAL A 497 -20.12 -32.15 -3.28
C VAL A 497 -18.97 -32.15 -4.29
N ILE A 498 -17.74 -31.92 -3.82
CA ILE A 498 -16.54 -31.95 -4.67
C ILE A 498 -16.41 -33.29 -5.43
N ASN A 499 -16.66 -34.41 -4.75
CA ASN A 499 -16.59 -35.75 -5.34
C ASN A 499 -17.66 -36.02 -6.42
N GLN A 500 -18.71 -35.19 -6.51
CA GLN A 500 -19.78 -35.33 -7.50
C GLN A 500 -19.61 -34.39 -8.70
N LEU A 501 -18.70 -33.41 -8.61
CA LEU A 501 -18.43 -32.45 -9.68
C LEU A 501 -17.35 -32.97 -10.62
N ASN A 502 -17.45 -32.58 -11.89
CA ASN A 502 -16.42 -32.89 -12.87
C ASN A 502 -15.20 -31.98 -12.66
N SER A 503 -14.01 -32.56 -12.82
CA SER A 503 -12.73 -31.85 -12.80
C SER A 503 -12.43 -31.21 -14.17
N PRO A 504 -11.77 -30.03 -14.24
CA PRO A 504 -11.46 -29.12 -13.14
C PRO A 504 -12.71 -28.37 -12.65
N ILE A 505 -12.75 -28.05 -11.35
CA ILE A 505 -13.95 -27.47 -10.72
C ILE A 505 -13.90 -25.94 -10.77
N HIS A 506 -14.96 -25.31 -11.29
CA HIS A 506 -15.16 -23.85 -11.21
C HIS A 506 -15.71 -23.40 -9.85
N VAL A 507 -15.26 -22.23 -9.37
CA VAL A 507 -15.63 -21.72 -8.04
C VAL A 507 -17.13 -21.47 -7.87
N THR A 508 -17.79 -20.89 -8.87
CA THR A 508 -19.23 -20.62 -8.86
C THR A 508 -20.04 -21.91 -8.89
N GLN A 509 -19.63 -22.88 -9.72
CA GLN A 509 -20.23 -24.21 -9.77
C GLN A 509 -20.16 -24.92 -8.41
N LEU A 510 -19.01 -24.86 -7.74
CA LEU A 510 -18.84 -25.44 -6.41
C LEU A 510 -19.70 -24.74 -5.36
N TYR A 511 -19.70 -23.39 -5.36
CA TYR A 511 -20.53 -22.61 -4.44
C TYR A 511 -22.01 -22.94 -4.60
N ASP A 512 -22.53 -22.92 -5.83
CA ASP A 512 -23.93 -23.23 -6.13
C ASP A 512 -24.32 -24.66 -5.72
N ALA A 513 -23.42 -25.63 -5.96
CA ALA A 513 -23.66 -27.02 -5.58
C ALA A 513 -23.68 -27.21 -4.06
N ILE A 514 -22.83 -26.50 -3.31
CA ILE A 514 -22.87 -26.52 -1.84
C ILE A 514 -24.16 -25.86 -1.34
N GLN A 515 -24.53 -24.69 -1.87
CA GLN A 515 -25.74 -23.96 -1.49
C GLN A 515 -27.03 -24.77 -1.71
N LYS A 516 -27.13 -25.50 -2.83
CA LYS A 516 -28.25 -26.40 -3.10
C LYS A 516 -28.40 -27.52 -2.06
N ASN A 517 -27.29 -28.02 -1.51
CA ASN A 517 -27.32 -29.06 -0.48
C ASN A 517 -27.69 -28.54 0.92
N ILE A 518 -27.76 -27.22 1.12
CA ILE A 518 -28.24 -26.61 2.38
C ILE A 518 -29.77 -26.45 2.35
N THR A 519 -30.34 -26.27 1.15
CA THR A 519 -31.77 -26.00 0.95
C THR A 519 -32.64 -27.28 0.89
N HIS A 520 -32.02 -28.45 0.97
CA HIS A 520 -32.64 -29.77 1.07
C HIS A 520 -32.35 -30.38 2.43
#